data_AF-A0A523H5X2-F1
#
_entry.id   AF-A0A523H5X2-F1
#
_cell.length_a   1.000
_cell.length_b   1.000
_cell.length_c   1.000
_cell.angle_alpha   90.00
_cell.angle_beta   90.00
_cell.angle_gamma   90.00
#
_symmetry.space_group_name_H-M   'P 1'
#
loop_
_entity.id
_entity.type
_entity.pdbx_description
1 polymer ?
#
loop_
_entity_poly.entity_id
_entity_poly.type
_entity_poly.pdbx_seq_one_letter_code
_entity_poly.pdbx_strand_id
1 'polypeptide(L)' 'MSFKLECDKANHICDKNQYKEATFREKVRLIFHLIYCRACRKYTARNNKLTKLIKTPDVKTVSAEDKSILKERLQKETTE' A
#
# COMPACT_ATOMS: atom_id res chain seq x y z
N MET A 1 -2.71 26.88 -11.88
CA MET A 1 -2.35 25.46 -11.67
C MET A 1 -3.45 24.81 -10.85
N SER A 2 -4.11 23.78 -11.37
CA SER A 2 -5.21 23.13 -10.65
C SER A 2 -4.65 22.32 -9.48
N PHE A 3 -4.81 22.84 -8.25
CA PHE A 3 -4.37 22.21 -7.00
C PHE A 3 -5.38 21.17 -6.46
N LYS A 4 -6.53 21.01 -7.12
CA LYS A 4 -7.58 20.07 -6.73
C LYS A 4 -7.25 18.67 -7.24
N LEU A 5 -6.83 17.81 -6.32
CA LEU A 5 -6.73 16.37 -6.53
C LEU A 5 -8.12 15.76 -6.35
N GLU A 6 -8.55 14.93 -7.29
CA GLU A 6 -9.80 14.17 -7.15
C GLU A 6 -9.63 13.06 -6.11
N CYS A 7 -10.69 12.74 -5.36
CA CYS A 7 -10.63 11.75 -4.28
C CYS A 7 -10.18 10.37 -4.78
N ASP A 8 -10.60 9.98 -5.99
CA ASP A 8 -10.21 8.71 -6.61
C ASP A 8 -8.69 8.64 -6.85
N LYS A 9 -8.13 9.69 -7.45
CA LYS A 9 -6.68 9.85 -7.62
C LYS A 9 -5.94 9.94 -6.28
N ALA A 10 -6.53 10.56 -5.27
CA ALA A 10 -5.96 10.62 -3.92
C ALA A 10 -5.88 9.22 -3.28
N ASN A 11 -6.89 8.37 -3.47
CA ASN A 11 -6.88 7.00 -3.00
C ASN A 11 -5.79 6.18 -3.71
N HIS A 12 -5.70 6.31 -5.04
CA HIS A 12 -4.65 5.64 -5.81
C HIS A 12 -3.24 6.05 -5.38
N ILE A 13 -3.01 7.35 -5.11
CA ILE A 13 -1.72 7.82 -4.58
C ILE A 13 -1.47 7.29 -3.16
N CYS A 14 -2.51 7.20 -2.33
CA CYS A 14 -2.41 6.62 -1.00
C CYS A 14 -1.97 5.14 -1.06
N ASP A 15 -2.53 4.37 -2.00
CA ASP A 15 -2.18 2.96 -2.20
C ASP A 15 -0.76 2.83 -2.74
N LYS A 16 -0.38 3.61 -3.76
CA LYS A 16 1.03 3.69 -4.22
C LYS A 16 1.99 4.03 -3.07
N ASN A 17 1.60 4.93 -2.16
CA ASN A 17 2.43 5.28 -1.02
C ASN A 17 2.58 4.11 -0.02
N GLN A 18 1.55 3.28 0.16
CA GLN A 18 1.62 2.05 0.98
C GLN A 18 2.66 1.06 0.44
N TYR A 19 2.78 0.92 -0.88
CA TYR A 19 3.78 0.05 -1.53
C TYR A 19 5.14 0.72 -1.79
N LYS A 20 5.34 1.96 -1.31
CA LYS A 20 6.55 2.79 -1.57
C LYS A 20 6.76 3.14 -3.06
N GLU A 21 5.70 3.14 -3.86
CA GLU A 21 5.72 3.43 -5.30
C GLU A 21 5.29 4.88 -5.63
N ALA A 22 4.84 5.64 -4.62
CA ALA A 22 4.46 7.04 -4.80
C ALA A 22 5.69 7.95 -4.88
N THR A 23 5.71 8.82 -5.88
CA THR A 23 6.74 9.86 -6.04
C THR A 23 6.57 10.98 -5.01
N PHE A 24 7.65 11.73 -4.75
CA PHE A 24 7.62 12.84 -3.79
C PHE A 24 6.54 13.89 -4.11
N ARG A 25 6.38 14.24 -5.40
CA ARG A 25 5.37 15.21 -5.86
C ARG A 25 3.94 14.72 -5.61
N GLU A 26 3.66 13.43 -5.82
CA GLU A 26 2.36 12.82 -5.54
C GLU A 26 2.04 12.89 -4.03
N LYS A 27 3.03 12.62 -3.16
CA LYS A 27 2.86 12.70 -1.70
C LYS A 27 2.51 14.11 -1.25
N VAL A 28 3.20 15.13 -1.76
CA VAL A 28 2.91 16.54 -1.44
C VAL A 28 1.47 16.90 -1.83
N ARG A 29 1.03 16.52 -3.04
CA ARG A 29 -0.35 16.73 -3.50
C ARG A 29 -1.37 16.01 -2.62
N LEU A 30 -1.07 14.78 -2.21
CA LEU A 30 -1.92 14.01 -1.30
C LEU A 30 -2.04 14.75 0.05
N ILE A 31 -0.94 15.20 0.64
CA ILE A 31 -0.97 15.95 1.92
C ILE A 31 -1.90 17.15 1.83
N PHE A 32 -1.80 17.97 0.78
CA PHE A 32 -2.71 19.09 0.57
C PHE A 32 -4.18 18.66 0.46
N HIS A 33 -4.48 17.56 -0.23
CA HIS A 33 -5.84 17.01 -0.33
C HIS A 33 -6.39 16.55 1.03
N LEU A 34 -5.56 15.92 1.87
CA LEU A 34 -5.95 15.42 3.19
C LEU A 34 -6.23 16.54 4.21
N ILE A 35 -5.82 17.78 3.95
CA ILE A 35 -6.13 18.95 4.80
C ILE A 35 -7.64 19.22 4.78
N TYR A 36 -8.27 19.19 3.62
CA TYR A 36 -9.70 19.53 3.46
C TYR A 36 -10.62 18.31 3.26
N CYS A 37 -10.12 17.18 2.74
CA CYS A 37 -10.94 15.99 2.50
C CYS A 37 -10.91 15.02 3.71
N ARG A 38 -11.97 15.06 4.52
CA ARG A 38 -12.13 14.15 5.69
C ARG A 38 -12.22 12.68 5.29
N ALA A 39 -12.85 12.37 4.15
CA ALA A 39 -13.01 10.99 3.67
C ALA A 39 -11.65 10.35 3.33
N CYS A 40 -10.83 11.03 2.52
CA CYS A 40 -9.49 10.56 2.18
C CYS A 40 -8.58 10.54 3.41
N ARG A 41 -8.74 11.47 4.38
CA ARG A 41 -8.01 11.39 5.66
C ARG A 41 -8.30 10.11 6.42
N LYS A 42 -9.57 9.70 6.50
CA LYS A 42 -9.95 8.40 7.11
C LYS A 42 -9.39 7.22 6.32
N TYR A 43 -9.43 7.27 4.99
CA TYR A 43 -8.87 6.23 4.12
C TYR A 43 -7.36 6.05 4.36
N THR A 44 -6.59 7.13 4.28
CA THR A 44 -5.14 7.12 4.53
C THR A 44 -4.80 6.67 5.95
N ALA A 45 -5.58 7.07 6.96
CA ALA A 45 -5.36 6.59 8.33
C ALA A 45 -5.55 5.07 8.47
N ARG A 46 -6.59 4.50 7.81
CA ARG A 46 -6.83 3.04 7.80
C ARG A 46 -5.70 2.29 7.09
N ASN A 47 -5.26 2.75 5.92
CA ASN A 47 -4.15 2.14 5.19
C ASN A 47 -2.83 2.18 5.97
N ASN A 48 -2.55 3.30 6.64
CA ASN A 48 -1.38 3.40 7.52
C ASN A 48 -1.48 2.44 8.71
N LYS A 49 -2.66 2.27 9.31
CA LYS A 49 -2.89 1.28 10.38
C LYS A 49 -2.65 -0.14 9.88
N LEU A 50 -3.20 -0.50 8.72
CA LEU A 50 -2.98 -1.80 8.08
C LEU A 50 -1.49 -2.05 7.82
N THR A 51 -0.79 -1.09 7.25
CA THR A 51 0.66 -1.18 6.99
C THR A 51 1.46 -1.42 8.27
N LYS A 52 1.08 -0.77 9.39
CA LYS A 52 1.72 -0.98 10.69
C LYS A 52 1.44 -2.39 11.22
N LEU A 53 0.20 -2.86 11.11
CA LEU A 53 -0.21 -4.21 11.53
C LEU A 53 0.53 -5.29 10.76
N ILE A 54 0.70 -5.14 9.44
CA ILE A 54 1.45 -6.11 8.62
C ILE A 54 2.94 -6.11 8.97
N LYS A 55 3.50 -4.97 9.36
CA LYS A 55 4.92 -4.85 9.75
C LYS A 55 5.19 -5.22 11.21
N THR A 56 4.16 -5.54 11.99
CA THR A 56 4.36 -5.90 13.39
C THR A 56 4.95 -7.32 13.45
N PRO A 57 5.99 -7.56 14.26
CA PRO A 57 6.71 -8.84 14.28
C PRO A 57 5.87 -10.02 14.79
N ASP A 58 4.71 -9.75 15.41
CA ASP A 58 3.75 -10.75 15.88
C ASP A 58 2.97 -11.41 14.74
N VAL A 59 3.01 -10.85 13.52
CA VAL A 59 2.38 -11.48 12.37
C VAL A 59 3.18 -12.74 12.00
N LYS A 60 2.61 -13.91 12.33
CA LYS A 60 3.11 -15.20 11.85
C LYS A 60 3.06 -15.22 10.32
N THR A 61 4.21 -14.99 9.72
CA THR A 61 4.40 -15.12 8.28
C THR A 61 4.97 -16.51 7.99
N VAL A 62 4.71 -17.02 6.79
CA VAL A 62 5.32 -18.25 6.29
C VAL A 62 6.85 -18.09 6.34
N SER A 63 7.54 -19.11 6.86
CA SER A 63 9.00 -19.09 6.95
C SER A 63 9.62 -18.93 5.55
N ALA A 64 10.85 -18.42 5.48
CA ALA A 64 11.55 -18.29 4.20
C ALA A 64 11.69 -19.65 3.49
N GLU A 65 11.90 -20.71 4.28
CA GLU A 65 12.02 -22.11 3.84
C GLU A 65 10.70 -22.63 3.26
N ASP A 66 9.59 -22.50 3.99
CA ASP A 66 8.26 -22.90 3.53
C ASP A 66 7.88 -22.14 2.26
N LYS A 67 8.25 -20.86 2.17
CA LYS A 67 8.00 -20.03 0.99
C LYS A 67 8.80 -20.50 -0.22
N SER A 68 10.03 -20.97 -0.04
CA SER A 68 10.81 -21.58 -1.14
C SER A 68 10.20 -22.90 -1.60
N ILE A 69 9.79 -23.77 -0.68
CA ILE A 69 9.17 -25.05 -0.99
C ILE A 69 7.87 -24.84 -1.79
N LEU A 70 7.03 -23.89 -1.36
CA LEU A 70 5.81 -23.51 -2.06
C LEU A 70 6.09 -23.02 -3.49
N LYS A 71 7.10 -22.17 -3.68
CA LYS A 71 7.49 -21.68 -5.01
C LYS A 71 7.95 -22.81 -5.93
N GLU A 72 8.75 -23.74 -5.40
CA GLU A 72 9.26 -24.87 -6.17
C GLU A 72 8.13 -25.80 -6.62
N ARG A 73 7.14 -26.05 -5.74
CA ARG A 73 5.94 -26.84 -6.07
C ARG A 73 5.11 -26.17 -7.15
N LEU A 74 4.84 -24.87 -7.02
CA LEU A 74 4.11 -24.11 -8.02
C LEU A 74 4.80 -24.14 -9.40
N GLN A 75 6.13 -23.99 -9.45
CA GLN A 75 6.87 -24.05 -10.70
C GLN A 75 6.78 -25.40 -11.39
N LYS A 76 6.81 -26.49 -10.62
CA LYS A 76 6.63 -27.86 -11.15
C LYS A 76 5.25 -28.01 -11.81
N GLU A 77 4.19 -27.58 -11.13
CA GLU A 77 2.82 -27.66 -11.65
C GLU A 77 2.51 -26.70 -12.81
N THR A 78 3.28 -25.62 -12.99
CA THR A 78 3.08 -24.65 -14.09
C THR A 78 3.93 -24.98 -15.33
N THR A 79 4.87 -25.93 -15.22
CA THR A 79 5.76 -26.34 -16.32
C THR A 79 5.31 -27.66 -16.96
N GLU A 80 4.28 -28.30 -16.40
CA GLU A 80 3.47 -29.38 -17.03
C GLU A 80 2.38 -28.80 -17.93
#